data_AF-A0A7C5C9B9-F1
#
_entry.id   AF-A0A7C5C9B9-F1
#
_cell.length_a   1.000
_cell.length_b   1.000
_cell.length_c   1.000
_cell.angle_alpha   90.00
_cell.angle_beta   90.00
_cell.angle_gamma   90.00
#
_symmetry.space_group_name_H-M   'P 1'
#
loop_
_entity.id
_entity.type
_entity.pdbx_description
1 polymer ?
#
loop_
_entity_poly.entity_id
_entity_poly.type
_entity_poly.pdbx_seq_one_letter_code
_entity_poly.pdbx_strand_id
1 'polypeptide(L)'
;TRLLFGGLMIGIIVYLIPPLFGEGYETINSVLKGNIDTVVEYNIFHTQSHNILLVIAFLVGLVAFKVIAMSLTFGAGGIGGVFAPTLFTGSISGYVFAVIINYSHLFSHQLSPTNFAMVGMAGLMAGVLQAPLTAIFLIAEITGGYELFVPLMLVAALSFIITRHFVPHSIYTSELAEKGALVTHDKDKHVIMMMDFNKLIETNFKEIKPNQYLGNMLKKAVAKSSRNIFPVVNDEGEFLGVVLLDDIRDIMFSKKLYKKLRVREFMHAAPDIIDYERDNGYTVMEKFKKSNAWNLPVVKDGKYYGFISKSKMLTAYRNKLVEVSL
;
A
#
# COMPACT_ATOMS: atom_id res chain seq x y z
N THR A 1 -7.07 2.62 -28.03
CA THR A 1 -7.25 4.09 -28.02
C THR A 1 -6.24 4.81 -27.15
N ARG A 2 -6.04 4.41 -25.88
CA ARG A 2 -5.04 5.03 -24.97
C ARG A 2 -3.62 5.07 -25.53
N LEU A 3 -3.16 3.97 -26.14
CA LEU A 3 -1.82 3.86 -26.71
C LEU A 3 -1.60 4.78 -27.93
N LEU A 4 -2.60 4.93 -28.79
CA LEU A 4 -2.55 5.85 -29.94
C LEU A 4 -2.48 7.32 -29.48
N PHE A 5 -3.30 7.69 -28.48
CA PHE A 5 -3.30 9.05 -27.95
C PHE A 5 -2.00 9.36 -27.21
N GLY A 6 -1.52 8.45 -26.36
CA GLY A 6 -0.24 8.58 -25.66
C GLY A 6 0.94 8.68 -26.62
N GLY A 7 0.99 7.80 -27.64
CA GLY A 7 2.04 7.83 -28.66
C GLY A 7 2.04 9.12 -29.48
N LEU A 8 0.87 9.64 -29.85
CA LEU A 8 0.75 10.91 -30.58
C LEU A 8 1.22 12.10 -29.72
N MET A 9 0.81 12.16 -28.44
CA MET A 9 1.24 13.21 -27.52
C MET A 9 2.76 13.16 -27.26
N ILE A 10 3.33 11.97 -27.01
CA ILE A 10 4.77 11.79 -26.84
C ILE A 10 5.51 12.19 -28.13
N GLY A 11 5.00 11.80 -29.30
CA GLY A 11 5.56 12.16 -30.59
C GLY A 11 5.62 13.68 -30.81
N ILE A 12 4.56 14.42 -30.44
CA ILE A 12 4.55 15.89 -30.49
C ILE A 12 5.59 16.48 -29.53
N ILE A 13 5.67 15.99 -28.29
CA ILE A 13 6.62 16.49 -27.29
C ILE A 13 8.07 16.28 -27.76
N VAL A 14 8.39 15.09 -28.24
CA VAL A 14 9.74 14.75 -28.74
C VAL A 14 10.09 15.53 -30.00
N TYR A 15 9.13 15.73 -30.91
CA TYR A 15 9.36 16.56 -32.09
C TYR A 15 9.69 18.00 -31.73
N LEU A 16 8.94 18.58 -30.76
CA LEU A 16 9.16 19.95 -30.31
C LEU A 16 10.42 20.11 -29.46
N ILE A 17 10.80 19.07 -28.73
CA ILE A 17 11.91 19.06 -27.76
C ILE A 17 12.77 17.80 -27.98
N PRO A 18 13.64 17.80 -29.00
CA PRO A 18 14.49 16.65 -29.34
C PRO A 18 15.33 16.08 -28.19
N PRO A 19 15.88 16.87 -27.24
CA PRO A 19 16.62 16.33 -26.09
C PRO A 19 15.83 15.38 -25.19
N LEU A 20 14.48 15.35 -25.30
CA LEU A 20 13.65 14.40 -24.56
C LEU A 20 13.62 13.00 -25.19
N PHE A 21 14.14 12.82 -26.40
CA PHE A 21 14.14 11.55 -27.13
C PHE A 21 14.92 10.46 -26.37
N GLY A 22 14.35 9.27 -26.32
CA GLY A 22 14.91 8.12 -25.61
C GLY A 22 15.06 8.33 -24.09
N GLU A 23 16.05 7.65 -23.52
CA GLU A 23 16.31 7.68 -22.07
C GLU A 23 16.96 9.00 -21.61
N GLY A 24 17.54 9.78 -22.53
CA GLY A 24 18.18 11.06 -22.23
C GLY A 24 19.64 10.96 -21.78
N TYR A 25 20.30 9.81 -21.92
CA TYR A 25 21.72 9.63 -21.55
C TYR A 25 22.68 10.56 -22.29
N GLU A 26 22.39 10.90 -23.55
CA GLU A 26 23.20 11.86 -24.31
C GLU A 26 23.16 13.26 -23.68
N THR A 27 21.98 13.69 -23.21
CA THR A 27 21.81 14.95 -22.49
C THR A 27 22.51 14.90 -21.14
N ILE A 28 22.36 13.81 -20.38
CA ILE A 28 23.06 13.62 -19.11
C ILE A 28 24.57 13.73 -19.32
N ASN A 29 25.13 13.02 -20.30
CA ASN A 29 26.56 13.05 -20.61
C ASN A 29 27.03 14.43 -21.06
N SER A 30 26.22 15.16 -21.82
CA SER A 30 26.52 16.53 -22.26
C SER A 30 26.58 17.48 -21.06
N VAL A 31 25.60 17.40 -20.15
CA VAL A 31 25.56 18.15 -18.88
C VAL A 31 26.75 17.81 -18.00
N LEU A 32 27.11 16.53 -17.86
CA LEU A 32 28.25 16.10 -17.06
C LEU A 32 29.59 16.52 -17.67
N LYS A 33 29.71 16.60 -18.99
CA LYS A 33 30.90 17.15 -19.67
C LYS A 33 30.95 18.68 -19.65
N GLY A 34 29.92 19.35 -19.13
CA GLY A 34 29.80 20.81 -19.16
C GLY A 34 29.50 21.39 -20.54
N ASN A 35 29.22 20.53 -21.54
CA ASN A 35 28.88 20.94 -22.89
C ASN A 35 27.35 21.09 -22.99
N ILE A 36 26.83 22.24 -22.56
CA ILE A 36 25.39 22.52 -22.60
C ILE A 36 24.93 22.97 -23.99
N ASP A 37 25.85 23.45 -24.82
CA ASP A 37 25.54 23.94 -26.16
C ASP A 37 24.91 22.84 -27.02
N THR A 38 25.41 21.59 -26.93
CA THR A 38 24.81 20.45 -27.66
C THR A 38 23.38 20.11 -27.21
N VAL A 39 22.99 20.48 -25.99
CA VAL A 39 21.62 20.26 -25.46
C VAL A 39 20.67 21.36 -25.93
N VAL A 40 21.20 22.58 -26.11
CA VAL A 40 20.42 23.76 -26.49
C VAL A 40 20.33 23.91 -28.02
N GLU A 41 21.34 23.47 -28.75
CA GLU A 41 21.49 23.60 -30.22
C GLU A 41 20.35 22.90 -30.99
N TYR A 42 19.86 21.76 -30.51
CA TYR A 42 18.77 21.00 -31.13
C TYR A 42 17.37 21.44 -30.68
N ASN A 43 17.09 22.75 -30.62
CA ASN A 43 15.75 23.26 -30.33
C ASN A 43 15.17 24.09 -31.47
N ILE A 44 13.87 23.88 -31.74
CA ILE A 44 13.09 24.64 -32.75
C ILE A 44 13.10 26.14 -32.48
N PHE A 45 13.33 26.55 -31.23
CA PHE A 45 13.36 27.95 -30.81
C PHE A 45 14.59 28.73 -31.30
N HIS A 46 15.59 28.07 -31.92
CA HIS A 46 16.86 28.70 -32.32
C HIS A 46 17.42 29.60 -31.22
N THR A 47 17.31 29.14 -29.98
CA THR A 47 17.79 29.88 -28.82
C THR A 47 19.28 30.06 -28.97
N GLN A 48 19.71 31.28 -29.30
CA GLN A 48 21.13 31.60 -29.26
C GLN A 48 21.61 31.46 -27.81
N SER A 49 22.70 30.71 -27.60
CA SER A 49 23.36 30.46 -26.30
C SER A 49 23.79 31.72 -25.52
N HIS A 50 23.49 32.92 -26.04
CA HIS A 50 23.89 34.20 -25.45
C HIS A 50 23.00 34.64 -24.27
N ASN A 51 21.77 34.13 -24.15
CA ASN A 51 20.88 34.51 -23.05
C ASN A 51 20.72 33.39 -22.01
N ILE A 52 21.50 33.50 -20.93
CA ILE A 52 21.54 32.54 -19.82
C ILE A 52 20.16 32.30 -19.17
N LEU A 53 19.31 33.32 -19.09
CA LEU A 53 17.95 33.17 -18.54
C LEU A 53 17.07 32.28 -19.42
N LEU A 54 17.23 32.39 -20.74
CA LEU A 54 16.50 31.54 -21.69
C LEU A 54 17.00 30.09 -21.60
N VAL A 55 18.30 29.88 -21.43
CA VAL A 55 18.88 28.54 -21.20
C VAL A 55 18.32 27.94 -19.90
N ILE A 56 18.30 28.70 -18.80
CA ILE A 56 17.71 28.23 -17.53
C ILE A 56 16.24 27.86 -17.72
N ALA A 57 15.45 28.73 -18.36
CA ALA A 57 14.03 28.48 -18.61
C ALA A 57 13.80 27.22 -19.47
N PHE A 58 14.65 27.02 -20.49
CA PHE A 58 14.61 25.83 -21.34
C PHE A 58 14.92 24.56 -20.54
N LEU A 59 15.96 24.55 -19.73
CA LEU A 59 16.34 23.40 -18.90
C LEU A 59 15.29 23.06 -17.83
N VAL A 60 14.69 24.07 -17.20
CA VAL A 60 13.53 23.87 -16.31
C VAL A 60 12.36 23.25 -17.08
N GLY A 61 12.11 23.73 -18.30
CA GLY A 61 11.16 23.13 -19.23
C GLY A 61 11.45 21.66 -19.50
N LEU A 62 12.72 21.30 -19.79
CA LEU A 62 13.12 19.90 -20.02
C LEU A 62 12.75 19.00 -18.85
N VAL A 63 12.98 19.44 -17.61
CA VAL A 63 12.59 18.68 -16.42
C VAL A 63 11.08 18.46 -16.38
N ALA A 64 10.29 19.52 -16.54
CA ALA A 64 8.84 19.44 -16.51
C ALA A 64 8.28 18.53 -17.62
N PHE A 65 8.73 18.73 -18.86
CA PHE A 65 8.28 17.92 -20.00
C PHE A 65 8.74 16.47 -19.93
N LYS A 66 9.91 16.17 -19.33
CA LYS A 66 10.33 14.77 -19.12
C LYS A 66 9.41 14.05 -18.13
N VAL A 67 9.01 14.72 -17.04
CA VAL A 67 8.04 14.16 -16.09
C VAL A 67 6.69 13.90 -16.77
N ILE A 68 6.19 14.86 -17.57
CA ILE A 68 4.95 14.70 -18.35
C ILE A 68 5.07 13.53 -19.34
N ALA A 69 6.16 13.45 -20.11
CA ALA A 69 6.39 12.39 -21.09
C ALA A 69 6.47 11.01 -20.43
N MET A 70 7.10 10.92 -19.26
CA MET A 70 7.15 9.70 -18.46
C MET A 70 5.74 9.30 -17.99
N SER A 71 4.98 10.22 -17.39
CA SER A 71 3.59 9.95 -16.96
C SER A 71 2.69 9.53 -18.12
N LEU A 72 2.83 10.14 -19.30
CA LEU A 72 2.09 9.75 -20.51
C LEU A 72 2.47 8.34 -20.99
N THR A 73 3.76 7.99 -20.93
CA THR A 73 4.24 6.65 -21.31
C THR A 73 3.64 5.57 -20.41
N PHE A 74 3.70 5.77 -19.08
CA PHE A 74 3.10 4.84 -18.12
C PHE A 74 1.57 4.80 -18.24
N GLY A 75 0.91 5.97 -18.36
CA GLY A 75 -0.55 6.05 -18.50
C GLY A 75 -1.10 5.44 -19.78
N ALA A 76 -0.29 5.40 -20.85
CA ALA A 76 -0.63 4.75 -22.11
C ALA A 76 -0.46 3.22 -22.10
N GLY A 77 0.11 2.65 -21.03
CA GLY A 77 0.45 1.23 -20.92
C GLY A 77 1.79 0.85 -21.56
N GLY A 78 2.69 1.82 -21.74
CA GLY A 78 4.05 1.58 -22.21
C GLY A 78 4.89 0.84 -21.16
N ILE A 79 5.78 -0.04 -21.61
CA ILE A 79 6.75 -0.71 -20.75
C ILE A 79 7.97 0.20 -20.66
N GLY A 80 8.17 0.84 -19.50
CA GLY A 80 9.27 1.76 -19.26
C GLY A 80 9.70 1.75 -17.79
N GLY A 81 10.94 2.14 -17.51
CA GLY A 81 11.46 2.29 -16.16
C GLY A 81 11.40 3.75 -15.68
N VAL A 82 11.29 3.96 -14.37
CA VAL A 82 11.38 5.32 -13.77
C VAL A 82 12.84 5.79 -13.59
N PHE A 83 13.79 4.87 -13.77
CA PHE A 83 15.19 5.04 -13.42
C PHE A 83 15.90 6.13 -14.25
N ALA A 84 15.93 5.99 -15.57
CA ALA A 84 16.62 6.94 -16.44
C ALA A 84 15.95 8.33 -16.49
N PRO A 85 14.60 8.45 -16.52
CA PRO A 85 13.95 9.76 -16.37
C PRO A 85 14.29 10.45 -15.05
N THR A 86 14.46 9.70 -13.95
CA THR A 86 14.87 10.26 -12.64
C THR A 86 16.32 10.76 -12.67
N LEU A 87 17.21 10.00 -13.31
CA LEU A 87 18.59 10.43 -13.54
C LEU A 87 18.66 11.71 -14.37
N PHE A 88 17.91 11.77 -15.48
CA PHE A 88 17.85 12.91 -16.38
C PHE A 88 17.31 14.17 -15.67
N THR A 89 16.18 14.03 -14.98
CA THR A 89 15.58 15.16 -14.25
C THR A 89 16.50 15.62 -13.10
N GLY A 90 17.17 14.68 -12.43
CA GLY A 90 18.17 14.95 -11.40
C GLY A 90 19.39 15.72 -11.90
N SER A 91 19.96 15.29 -13.02
CA SER A 91 21.15 15.94 -13.58
C SER A 91 20.87 17.38 -13.99
N ILE A 92 19.75 17.61 -14.68
CA ILE A 92 19.37 18.93 -15.17
C ILE A 92 18.98 19.83 -14.00
N SER A 93 18.22 19.34 -13.01
CA SER A 93 17.83 20.14 -11.85
C SER A 93 19.04 20.60 -11.04
N GLY A 94 20.00 19.70 -10.81
CA GLY A 94 21.25 20.04 -10.13
C GLY A 94 22.09 21.05 -10.92
N TYR A 95 22.24 20.84 -12.22
CA TYR A 95 22.94 21.78 -13.10
C TYR A 95 22.31 23.18 -13.07
N VAL A 96 20.99 23.25 -13.26
CA VAL A 96 20.21 24.50 -13.24
C VAL A 96 20.36 25.21 -11.90
N PHE A 97 20.32 24.48 -10.79
CA PHE A 97 20.53 25.06 -9.46
C PHE A 97 21.88 25.79 -9.37
N ALA A 98 22.97 25.15 -9.79
CA ALA A 98 24.29 25.78 -9.78
C ALA A 98 24.37 26.99 -10.71
N VAL A 99 23.77 26.90 -11.91
CA VAL A 99 23.75 28.02 -12.88
C VAL A 99 22.97 29.21 -12.34
N ILE A 100 21.80 28.99 -11.71
CA ILE A 100 21.01 30.06 -11.09
C ILE A 100 21.80 30.75 -9.98
N ILE A 101 22.44 29.97 -9.10
CA ILE A 101 23.25 30.51 -8.00
C ILE A 101 24.43 31.33 -8.55
N ASN A 102 25.15 30.80 -9.54
CA ASN A 102 26.24 31.51 -10.18
C ASN A 102 25.79 32.81 -10.86
N TYR A 103 24.64 32.80 -11.54
CA TYR A 103 24.06 33.97 -12.20
C TYR A 103 23.58 35.03 -11.19
N SER A 104 23.05 34.61 -10.05
CA SER A 104 22.58 35.51 -9.00
C SER A 104 23.71 36.25 -8.26
N HIS A 105 24.97 35.84 -8.46
CA HIS A 105 26.13 36.32 -7.72
C HIS A 105 25.96 36.28 -6.19
N LEU A 106 25.14 35.34 -5.69
CA LEU A 106 24.83 35.22 -4.27
C LEU A 106 26.06 34.85 -3.42
N PHE A 107 27.01 34.12 -4.02
CA PHE A 107 28.26 33.72 -3.39
C PHE A 107 29.46 34.21 -4.20
N SER A 108 30.56 34.50 -3.50
CA SER A 108 31.82 34.94 -4.13
C SER A 108 32.52 33.83 -4.93
N HIS A 109 32.17 32.56 -4.68
CA HIS A 109 32.72 31.40 -5.38
C HIS A 109 31.71 30.84 -6.36
N GLN A 110 32.18 30.51 -7.57
CA GLN A 110 31.36 29.82 -8.56
C GLN A 110 31.22 28.33 -8.20
N LEU A 111 29.98 27.85 -8.20
CA LEU A 111 29.66 26.45 -8.06
C LEU A 111 29.96 25.72 -9.37
N SER A 112 30.51 24.49 -9.29
CA SER A 112 30.67 23.62 -10.45
C SER A 112 29.30 23.06 -10.88
N PRO A 113 28.77 23.43 -12.07
CA PRO A 113 27.46 22.93 -12.51
C PRO A 113 27.44 21.41 -12.71
N THR A 114 28.56 20.84 -13.17
CA THR A 114 28.74 19.40 -13.31
C THR A 114 28.67 18.66 -11.97
N ASN A 115 29.31 19.18 -10.92
CA ASN A 115 29.26 18.55 -9.60
C ASN A 115 27.85 18.59 -9.01
N PHE A 116 27.16 19.72 -9.18
CA PHE A 116 25.77 19.83 -8.74
C PHE A 116 24.82 18.97 -9.58
N ALA A 117 25.08 18.75 -10.87
CA ALA A 117 24.35 17.77 -11.67
C ALA A 117 24.46 16.37 -11.07
N MET A 118 25.66 15.91 -10.71
CA MET A 118 25.85 14.61 -10.05
C MET A 118 25.11 14.52 -8.71
N VAL A 119 25.21 15.56 -7.89
CA VAL A 119 24.51 15.64 -6.60
C VAL A 119 22.99 15.64 -6.78
N GLY A 120 22.48 16.34 -7.79
CA GLY A 120 21.07 16.34 -8.16
C GLY A 120 20.58 14.96 -8.61
N MET A 121 21.38 14.23 -9.40
CA MET A 121 21.09 12.84 -9.80
C MET A 121 20.93 11.94 -8.57
N ALA A 122 21.90 11.95 -7.65
CA ALA A 122 21.84 11.12 -6.44
C ALA A 122 20.67 11.49 -5.54
N GLY A 123 20.42 12.79 -5.34
CA GLY A 123 19.30 13.29 -4.54
C GLY A 123 17.94 12.84 -5.07
N LEU A 124 17.68 13.05 -6.37
CA LEU A 124 16.40 12.67 -6.97
C LEU A 124 16.22 11.15 -7.00
N MET A 125 17.28 10.40 -7.32
CA MET A 125 17.23 8.93 -7.27
C MET A 125 16.96 8.40 -5.86
N ALA A 126 17.65 8.91 -4.85
CA ALA A 126 17.45 8.48 -3.46
C ALA A 126 16.02 8.74 -2.97
N GLY A 127 15.42 9.87 -3.36
CA GLY A 127 14.04 10.21 -3.04
C GLY A 127 13.03 9.32 -3.76
N VAL A 128 13.12 9.23 -5.09
CA VAL A 128 12.15 8.50 -5.93
C VAL A 128 12.21 6.98 -5.68
N LEU A 129 13.42 6.42 -5.63
CA LEU A 129 13.62 4.98 -5.44
C LEU A 129 13.51 4.55 -3.97
N GLN A 130 13.60 5.50 -3.03
CA GLN A 130 13.74 5.23 -1.61
C GLN A 130 14.93 4.31 -1.28
N ALA A 131 16.00 4.39 -2.07
CA ALA A 131 17.18 3.54 -1.99
C ALA A 131 18.47 4.39 -1.99
N PRO A 132 18.81 5.06 -0.86
CA PRO A 132 19.88 6.06 -0.82
C PRO A 132 21.27 5.47 -1.12
N LEU A 133 21.61 4.30 -0.57
CA LEU A 133 22.91 3.66 -0.82
C LEU A 133 23.09 3.33 -2.31
N THR A 134 22.06 2.77 -2.94
CA THR A 134 22.08 2.45 -4.38
C THR A 134 22.30 3.71 -5.21
N ALA A 135 21.63 4.81 -4.90
CA ALA A 135 21.81 6.08 -5.60
C ALA A 135 23.25 6.60 -5.45
N ILE A 136 23.80 6.61 -4.23
CA ILE A 136 25.16 7.10 -3.97
C ILE A 136 26.20 6.30 -4.76
N PHE A 137 26.18 4.97 -4.64
CA PHE A 137 27.15 4.10 -5.30
C PHE A 137 27.02 4.14 -6.82
N LEU A 138 25.80 4.13 -7.34
CA LEU A 138 25.57 4.21 -8.77
C LEU A 138 26.15 5.51 -9.34
N ILE A 139 25.83 6.66 -8.74
CA ILE A 139 26.32 7.94 -9.27
C ILE A 139 27.84 8.01 -9.15
N ALA A 140 28.43 7.61 -8.03
CA ALA A 140 29.88 7.58 -7.87
C ALA A 140 30.57 6.69 -8.91
N GLU A 141 29.99 5.54 -9.23
CA GLU A 141 30.56 4.58 -10.19
C GLU A 141 30.45 5.08 -11.63
N ILE A 142 29.27 5.56 -12.06
CA ILE A 142 29.07 5.99 -13.45
C ILE A 142 29.79 7.30 -13.79
N THR A 143 30.08 8.14 -12.78
CA THR A 143 30.80 9.40 -12.99
C THR A 143 32.29 9.29 -12.70
N GLY A 144 32.73 8.22 -12.01
CA GLY A 144 34.11 8.06 -11.53
C GLY A 144 34.52 9.06 -10.45
N GLY A 145 33.57 9.87 -9.95
CA GLY A 145 33.81 11.02 -9.07
C GLY A 145 33.73 10.69 -7.58
N TYR A 146 34.60 9.81 -7.08
CA TYR A 146 34.65 9.41 -5.66
C TYR A 146 34.94 10.59 -4.70
N GLU A 147 35.46 11.71 -5.19
CA GLU A 147 35.66 12.92 -4.40
C GLU A 147 34.34 13.54 -3.91
N LEU A 148 33.23 13.30 -4.62
CA LEU A 148 31.90 13.80 -4.27
C LEU A 148 31.12 12.86 -3.35
N PHE A 149 31.73 11.77 -2.86
CA PHE A 149 31.01 10.76 -2.08
C PHE A 149 30.31 11.34 -0.85
N VAL A 150 30.99 12.22 -0.10
CA VAL A 150 30.42 12.88 1.09
C VAL A 150 29.24 13.79 0.73
N PRO A 151 29.34 14.73 -0.25
CA PRO A 151 28.18 15.48 -0.75
C PRO A 151 27.02 14.59 -1.21
N LEU A 152 27.30 13.51 -1.96
CA LEU A 152 26.28 12.58 -2.45
C LEU A 152 25.55 11.90 -1.29
N MET A 153 26.28 11.43 -0.28
CA MET A 153 25.70 10.83 0.92
C MET A 153 24.74 11.78 1.65
N LEU A 154 25.15 13.03 1.83
CA LEU A 154 24.37 14.03 2.57
C LEU A 154 23.07 14.34 1.82
N VAL A 155 23.14 14.62 0.53
CA VAL A 155 21.96 14.97 -0.28
C VAL A 155 21.03 13.77 -0.46
N ALA A 156 21.57 12.58 -0.70
CA ALA A 156 20.78 11.35 -0.80
C ALA A 156 20.05 11.03 0.52
N ALA A 157 20.72 11.18 1.66
CA ALA A 157 20.12 10.95 2.97
C ALA A 157 18.99 11.96 3.27
N LEU A 158 19.23 13.25 3.05
CA LEU A 158 18.21 14.28 3.25
C LEU A 158 17.00 14.07 2.34
N SER A 159 17.24 13.82 1.05
CA SER A 159 16.18 13.54 0.08
C SER A 159 15.35 12.33 0.48
N PHE A 160 16.00 11.24 0.90
CA PHE A 160 15.32 10.04 1.39
C PHE A 160 14.47 10.32 2.63
N ILE A 161 15.02 11.01 3.65
CA ILE A 161 14.31 11.31 4.89
C ILE A 161 13.07 12.17 4.64
N ILE A 162 13.23 13.24 3.85
CA ILE A 162 12.13 14.14 3.51
C ILE A 162 11.07 13.38 2.72
N THR A 163 11.48 12.64 1.68
CA THR A 163 10.53 11.91 0.83
C THR A 163 9.79 10.84 1.61
N ARG A 164 10.47 10.07 2.47
CA ARG A 164 9.84 9.02 3.28
C ARG A 164 8.83 9.58 4.29
N HIS A 165 9.00 10.82 4.74
CA HIS A 165 8.05 11.47 5.63
C HIS A 165 6.74 11.84 4.93
N PHE A 166 6.81 12.35 3.69
CA PHE A 166 5.62 12.77 2.93
C PHE A 166 5.01 11.66 2.05
N VAL A 167 5.84 10.74 1.57
CA VAL A 167 5.49 9.68 0.63
C VAL A 167 5.96 8.34 1.23
N PRO A 168 5.09 7.60 1.92
CA PRO A 168 5.48 6.41 2.67
C PRO A 168 5.89 5.21 1.79
N HIS A 169 5.55 5.23 0.50
CA HIS A 169 5.83 4.15 -0.45
C HIS A 169 6.56 4.70 -1.69
N SER A 170 7.66 4.06 -2.08
CA SER A 170 8.33 4.32 -3.37
C SER A 170 7.40 4.03 -4.54
N ILE A 171 7.75 4.47 -5.75
CA ILE A 171 6.96 4.19 -6.96
C ILE A 171 6.73 2.69 -7.15
N TYR A 172 7.77 1.87 -6.93
CA TYR A 172 7.68 0.41 -7.06
C TYR A 172 6.81 -0.25 -5.99
N THR A 173 6.83 0.27 -4.76
CA THR A 173 6.00 -0.27 -3.66
C THR A 173 4.57 0.23 -3.72
N SER A 174 4.33 1.42 -4.27
CA SER A 174 3.00 1.99 -4.49
C SER A 174 2.20 1.21 -5.53
N GLU A 175 2.83 0.77 -6.63
CA GLU A 175 2.16 -0.07 -7.63
C GLU A 175 1.76 -1.44 -7.05
N LEU A 176 2.60 -2.02 -6.20
CA LEU A 176 2.25 -3.23 -5.44
C LEU A 176 1.14 -2.97 -4.42
N ALA A 177 1.06 -1.75 -3.88
CA ALA A 177 0.06 -1.33 -2.90
C ALA A 177 -1.33 -1.34 -3.50
N GLU A 178 -1.46 -0.69 -4.65
CA GLU A 178 -2.71 -0.60 -5.40
C GLU A 178 -3.21 -1.97 -5.85
N LYS A 179 -2.30 -2.90 -6.15
CA LYS A 179 -2.62 -4.29 -6.51
C LYS A 179 -2.90 -5.19 -5.30
N GLY A 180 -2.83 -4.67 -4.07
CA GLY A 180 -2.98 -5.46 -2.84
C GLY A 180 -1.87 -6.50 -2.62
N ALA A 181 -0.78 -6.42 -3.40
CA ALA A 181 0.38 -7.31 -3.36
C ALA A 181 1.54 -6.73 -2.55
N LEU A 182 1.32 -5.62 -1.83
CA LEU A 182 2.27 -5.04 -0.90
C LEU A 182 2.54 -6.06 0.22
N VAL A 183 3.78 -6.54 0.27
CA VAL A 183 4.32 -7.17 1.46
C VAL A 183 4.49 -6.07 2.51
N THR A 184 3.42 -5.80 3.25
CA THR A 184 3.47 -4.86 4.38
C THR A 184 4.47 -5.37 5.41
N HIS A 185 5.22 -4.46 6.04
CA HIS A 185 6.09 -4.81 7.18
C HIS A 185 5.33 -5.51 8.32
N ASP A 186 4.00 -5.35 8.36
CA ASP A 186 3.10 -6.08 9.25
C ASP A 186 2.65 -7.40 8.58
N LYS A 187 3.45 -8.46 8.78
CA LYS A 187 3.19 -9.81 8.24
C LYS A 187 1.82 -10.33 8.67
N ASP A 188 1.38 -9.98 9.88
CA ASP A 188 0.15 -10.47 10.48
C ASP A 188 -1.07 -9.97 9.72
N LYS A 189 -1.10 -8.67 9.37
CA LYS A 189 -2.19 -8.09 8.57
C LYS A 189 -2.31 -8.71 7.19
N HIS A 190 -1.17 -8.96 6.53
CA HIS A 190 -1.14 -9.57 5.21
C HIS A 190 -1.71 -11.00 5.21
N VAL A 191 -1.31 -11.81 6.18
CA VAL A 191 -1.83 -13.17 6.35
C VAL A 191 -3.35 -13.16 6.56
N ILE A 192 -3.87 -12.25 7.39
CA ILE A 192 -5.30 -12.13 7.66
C ILE A 192 -6.08 -11.69 6.41
N MET A 193 -5.52 -10.79 5.58
CA MET A 193 -6.15 -10.37 4.32
C MET A 193 -6.22 -11.49 3.27
N MET A 194 -5.29 -12.45 3.31
CA MET A 194 -5.26 -13.59 2.39
C MET A 194 -6.08 -14.80 2.86
N MET A 195 -6.65 -14.76 4.07
CA MET A 195 -7.48 -15.85 4.59
C MET A 195 -8.88 -15.84 3.98
N ASP A 196 -9.32 -16.99 3.48
CA ASP A 196 -10.71 -17.18 3.06
C ASP A 196 -11.62 -17.35 4.28
N PHE A 197 -12.25 -16.24 4.65
CA PHE A 197 -13.10 -16.16 5.83
C PHE A 197 -14.32 -17.07 5.77
N ASN A 198 -14.83 -17.36 4.56
CA ASN A 198 -16.01 -18.21 4.37
C ASN A 198 -15.78 -19.64 4.87
N LYS A 199 -14.54 -20.14 4.74
CA LYS A 199 -14.16 -21.49 5.20
C LYS A 199 -14.07 -21.60 6.71
N LEU A 200 -14.01 -20.47 7.42
CA LEU A 200 -13.92 -20.43 8.88
C LEU A 200 -15.29 -20.60 9.53
N ILE A 201 -16.38 -20.20 8.86
CA ILE A 201 -17.73 -20.24 9.41
C ILE A 201 -18.14 -21.69 9.68
N GLU A 202 -18.62 -21.94 10.89
CA GLU A 202 -19.07 -23.24 11.39
C GLU A 202 -20.60 -23.21 11.55
N THR A 203 -21.31 -24.10 10.85
CA THR A 203 -22.78 -24.14 10.78
C THR A 203 -23.40 -25.31 11.57
N ASN A 204 -22.59 -26.10 12.28
CA ASN A 204 -23.04 -27.28 13.01
C ASN A 204 -23.59 -27.00 14.42
N PHE A 205 -24.13 -25.80 14.65
CA PHE A 205 -24.76 -25.41 15.91
C PHE A 205 -26.27 -25.65 15.86
N LYS A 206 -26.87 -26.00 17.00
CA LYS A 206 -28.32 -26.23 17.09
C LYS A 206 -29.02 -24.96 17.54
N GLU A 207 -29.78 -24.38 16.62
CA GLU A 207 -30.65 -23.23 16.86
C GLU A 207 -31.78 -23.55 17.84
N ILE A 208 -32.11 -22.58 18.69
CA ILE A 208 -33.20 -22.66 19.67
C ILE A 208 -34.08 -21.41 19.57
N LYS A 209 -35.35 -21.54 19.96
CA LYS A 209 -36.33 -20.45 19.91
C LYS A 209 -36.52 -19.82 21.29
N PRO A 210 -36.71 -18.49 21.40
CA PRO A 210 -36.82 -17.79 22.69
C PRO A 210 -38.01 -18.26 23.54
N ASN A 211 -39.10 -18.69 22.89
CA ASN A 211 -40.31 -19.15 23.56
C ASN A 211 -40.33 -20.65 23.87
N GLN A 212 -39.28 -21.39 23.47
CA GLN A 212 -39.16 -22.82 23.74
C GLN A 212 -38.90 -23.06 25.24
N TYR A 213 -39.56 -24.07 25.81
CA TYR A 213 -39.30 -24.47 27.19
C TYR A 213 -37.98 -25.23 27.35
N LEU A 214 -37.35 -25.12 28.52
CA LEU A 214 -36.09 -25.78 28.86
C LEU A 214 -36.09 -27.27 28.50
N GLY A 215 -37.13 -28.03 28.87
CA GLY A 215 -37.17 -29.47 28.60
C GLY A 215 -37.13 -29.80 27.10
N ASN A 216 -37.77 -28.98 26.27
CA ASN A 216 -37.73 -29.15 24.82
C ASN A 216 -36.35 -28.78 24.25
N MET A 217 -35.73 -27.72 24.77
CA MET A 217 -34.37 -27.30 24.39
C MET A 217 -33.37 -28.42 24.70
N LEU A 218 -33.43 -29.00 25.91
CA LEU A 218 -32.56 -30.09 26.32
C LEU A 218 -32.70 -31.32 25.39
N LYS A 219 -33.93 -31.71 25.07
CA LYS A 219 -34.20 -32.89 24.22
C LYS A 219 -33.84 -32.68 22.75
N LYS A 220 -34.09 -31.49 22.20
CA LYS A 220 -33.95 -31.22 20.76
C LYS A 220 -32.59 -30.64 20.37
N ALA A 221 -31.99 -29.82 21.23
CA ALA A 221 -30.72 -29.15 20.97
C ALA A 221 -29.58 -29.78 21.77
N VAL A 222 -29.63 -29.75 23.11
CA VAL A 222 -28.50 -30.17 23.97
C VAL A 222 -28.15 -31.64 23.77
N ALA A 223 -29.13 -32.54 23.86
CA ALA A 223 -28.90 -33.99 23.71
C ALA A 223 -28.41 -34.42 22.32
N LYS A 224 -28.50 -33.54 21.31
CA LYS A 224 -28.12 -33.82 19.91
C LYS A 224 -26.95 -32.97 19.44
N SER A 225 -26.39 -32.12 20.29
CA SER A 225 -25.33 -31.18 19.95
C SER A 225 -24.01 -31.65 20.55
N SER A 226 -22.93 -31.50 19.79
CA SER A 226 -21.56 -31.63 20.29
C SER A 226 -20.96 -30.27 20.70
N ARG A 227 -21.75 -29.20 20.65
CA ARG A 227 -21.36 -27.82 20.96
C ARG A 227 -21.96 -27.37 22.29
N ASN A 228 -21.21 -26.54 23.01
CA ASN A 228 -21.58 -25.98 24.32
C ASN A 228 -22.21 -24.58 24.22
N ILE A 229 -22.57 -24.13 23.02
CA ILE A 229 -23.20 -22.84 22.75
C ILE A 229 -24.35 -23.05 21.78
N PHE A 230 -25.48 -22.38 22.05
CA PHE A 230 -26.72 -22.52 21.30
C PHE A 230 -27.21 -21.14 20.86
N PRO A 231 -27.28 -20.86 19.54
CA PRO A 231 -27.82 -19.59 19.04
C PRO A 231 -29.33 -19.53 19.26
N VAL A 232 -29.80 -18.41 19.80
CA VAL A 232 -31.22 -18.10 19.92
C VAL A 232 -31.65 -17.29 18.72
N VAL A 233 -32.63 -17.79 17.98
CA VAL A 233 -33.16 -17.14 16.77
C VAL A 233 -34.67 -16.94 16.87
N ASN A 234 -35.18 -15.86 16.28
CA ASN A 234 -36.63 -15.67 16.15
C ASN A 234 -37.22 -16.53 15.03
N ASP A 235 -38.51 -16.39 14.74
CA ASP A 235 -39.20 -17.17 13.70
C ASP A 235 -38.79 -16.79 12.27
N GLU A 236 -38.21 -15.61 12.06
CA GLU A 236 -37.70 -15.10 10.79
C GLU A 236 -36.21 -15.46 10.54
N GLY A 237 -35.56 -16.06 11.55
CA GLY A 237 -34.14 -16.45 11.51
C GLY A 237 -33.17 -15.38 11.99
N GLU A 238 -33.67 -14.28 12.55
CA GLU A 238 -32.84 -13.21 13.11
C GLU A 238 -32.17 -13.66 14.41
N PHE A 239 -30.92 -13.26 14.58
CA PHE A 239 -30.12 -13.61 15.75
C PHE A 239 -30.51 -12.75 16.95
N LEU A 240 -30.89 -13.38 18.07
CA LEU A 240 -31.31 -12.68 19.28
C LEU A 240 -30.29 -12.76 20.42
N GLY A 241 -29.46 -13.80 20.44
CA GLY A 241 -28.50 -14.02 21.52
C GLY A 241 -28.02 -15.47 21.56
N VAL A 242 -27.41 -15.84 22.68
CA VAL A 242 -26.88 -17.19 22.89
C VAL A 242 -27.30 -17.73 24.25
N VAL A 243 -27.26 -19.06 24.35
CA VAL A 243 -27.27 -19.79 25.62
C VAL A 243 -26.03 -20.66 25.65
N LEU A 244 -25.23 -20.55 26.72
CA LEU A 244 -24.13 -21.47 26.96
C LEU A 244 -24.63 -22.68 27.76
N LEU A 245 -23.99 -23.83 27.54
CA LEU A 245 -24.28 -25.04 28.31
C LEU A 245 -23.98 -24.83 29.81
N ASP A 246 -23.01 -23.98 30.12
CA ASP A 246 -22.64 -23.62 31.50
C ASP A 246 -23.79 -22.87 32.21
N ASP A 247 -24.50 -21.98 31.52
CA ASP A 247 -25.61 -21.19 32.10
C ASP A 247 -26.78 -22.08 32.56
N ILE A 248 -26.94 -23.23 31.92
CA ILE A 248 -28.05 -24.14 32.18
C ILE A 248 -27.64 -25.38 32.99
N ARG A 249 -26.36 -25.53 33.35
CA ARG A 249 -25.85 -26.77 33.98
C ARG A 249 -26.53 -27.09 35.31
N ASP A 250 -26.86 -26.06 36.09
CA ASP A 250 -27.50 -26.24 37.41
C ASP A 250 -29.02 -26.53 37.29
N ILE A 251 -29.64 -26.04 36.21
CA ILE A 251 -31.09 -26.16 35.99
C ILE A 251 -31.45 -27.32 35.05
N MET A 252 -30.50 -27.86 34.28
CA MET A 252 -30.77 -28.86 33.23
C MET A 252 -31.27 -30.20 33.78
N PHE A 253 -30.97 -30.54 35.03
CA PHE A 253 -31.43 -31.79 35.66
C PHE A 253 -32.71 -31.60 36.49
N SER A 254 -33.16 -30.34 36.66
CA SER A 254 -34.33 -30.00 37.45
C SER A 254 -35.63 -30.19 36.66
N LYS A 255 -36.18 -31.42 36.65
CA LYS A 255 -37.42 -31.78 35.93
C LYS A 255 -38.60 -30.83 36.20
N LYS A 256 -38.67 -30.23 37.40
CA LYS A 256 -39.69 -29.24 37.78
C LYS A 256 -39.68 -27.98 36.90
N LEU A 257 -38.52 -27.63 36.33
CA LEU A 257 -38.32 -26.42 35.52
C LEU A 257 -38.62 -26.66 34.03
N TYR A 258 -38.73 -27.91 33.59
CA TYR A 258 -38.81 -28.27 32.16
C TYR A 258 -39.99 -27.67 31.41
N LYS A 259 -41.09 -27.36 32.11
CA LYS A 259 -42.30 -26.73 31.55
C LYS A 259 -42.57 -25.33 32.12
N LYS A 260 -41.65 -24.80 32.93
CA LYS A 260 -41.78 -23.48 33.57
C LYS A 260 -40.84 -22.46 32.93
N LEU A 261 -39.57 -22.81 32.82
CA LEU A 261 -38.52 -21.92 32.33
C LEU A 261 -38.51 -21.88 30.80
N ARG A 262 -38.47 -20.67 30.23
CA ARG A 262 -38.33 -20.44 28.77
C ARG A 262 -36.93 -19.95 28.42
N VAL A 263 -36.46 -20.25 27.22
CA VAL A 263 -35.12 -19.85 26.72
C VAL A 263 -34.84 -18.35 26.91
N ARG A 264 -35.82 -17.49 26.64
CA ARG A 264 -35.71 -16.03 26.83
C ARG A 264 -35.34 -15.58 28.25
N GLU A 265 -35.56 -16.41 29.26
CA GLU A 265 -35.32 -16.09 30.67
C GLU A 265 -33.86 -16.31 31.09
N PHE A 266 -33.09 -17.06 30.29
CA PHE A 266 -31.69 -17.39 30.58
C PHE A 266 -30.77 -17.22 29.37
N MET A 267 -31.27 -16.68 28.26
CA MET A 267 -30.42 -16.25 27.15
C MET A 267 -29.72 -14.93 27.49
N HIS A 268 -28.52 -14.74 26.94
CA HIS A 268 -27.78 -13.50 27.07
C HIS A 268 -27.26 -13.01 25.72
N ALA A 269 -26.88 -11.74 25.67
CA ALA A 269 -26.26 -11.17 24.49
C ALA A 269 -24.93 -11.89 24.20
N ALA A 270 -24.59 -12.03 22.92
CA ALA A 270 -23.25 -12.44 22.55
C ALA A 270 -22.24 -11.34 22.91
N PRO A 271 -21.00 -11.68 23.32
CA PRO A 271 -19.98 -10.70 23.66
C PRO A 271 -19.64 -9.71 22.53
N ASP A 272 -19.76 -10.16 21.28
CA ASP A 272 -19.69 -9.36 20.06
C ASP A 272 -20.42 -10.12 18.94
N ILE A 273 -20.63 -9.48 17.79
CA ILE A 273 -21.30 -10.08 16.62
C ILE A 273 -20.46 -9.78 15.38
N ILE A 274 -20.23 -10.78 14.55
CA ILE A 274 -19.56 -10.64 13.25
C ILE A 274 -20.62 -10.36 12.18
N ASP A 275 -20.48 -9.25 11.47
CA ASP A 275 -21.30 -8.90 10.30
C ASP A 275 -20.61 -9.44 9.04
N TYR A 276 -21.24 -10.41 8.39
CA TYR A 276 -20.68 -11.12 7.24
C TYR A 276 -20.37 -10.19 6.05
N GLU A 277 -21.17 -9.14 5.84
CA GLU A 277 -21.02 -8.25 4.67
C GLU A 277 -20.08 -7.08 4.97
N ARG A 278 -19.93 -6.69 6.24
CA ARG A 278 -19.16 -5.50 6.65
C ARG A 278 -17.80 -5.80 7.26
N ASP A 279 -17.67 -6.91 7.99
CA ASP A 279 -16.44 -7.21 8.72
C ASP A 279 -15.44 -7.97 7.85
N ASN A 280 -14.21 -7.44 7.80
CA ASN A 280 -13.07 -8.18 7.25
C ASN A 280 -12.39 -9.03 8.34
N GLY A 281 -11.46 -9.89 7.93
CA GLY A 281 -10.75 -10.78 8.84
C GLY A 281 -9.98 -10.07 9.96
N TYR A 282 -9.50 -8.84 9.72
CA TYR A 282 -8.82 -8.03 10.73
C TYR A 282 -9.80 -7.55 11.80
N THR A 283 -10.94 -7.00 11.39
CA THR A 283 -12.02 -6.59 12.31
C THR A 283 -12.47 -7.77 13.17
N VAL A 284 -12.58 -8.96 12.58
CA VAL A 284 -12.98 -10.18 13.31
C VAL A 284 -11.92 -10.57 14.35
N MET A 285 -10.63 -10.50 14.01
CA MET A 285 -9.55 -10.75 14.97
C MET A 285 -9.62 -9.77 16.15
N GLU A 286 -9.85 -8.49 15.88
CA GLU A 286 -9.98 -7.47 16.91
C GLU A 286 -11.21 -7.71 17.80
N LYS A 287 -12.35 -8.13 17.22
CA LYS A 287 -13.53 -8.55 18.00
C LYS A 287 -13.21 -9.72 18.95
N PHE A 288 -12.46 -10.72 18.50
CA PHE A 288 -12.01 -11.83 19.38
C PHE A 288 -11.06 -11.37 20.50
N LYS A 289 -10.16 -10.43 20.22
CA LYS A 289 -9.24 -9.88 21.23
C LYS A 289 -10.00 -9.07 22.28
N LYS A 290 -10.88 -8.17 21.84
CA LYS A 290 -11.64 -7.27 22.72
C LYS A 290 -12.67 -8.01 23.58
N SER A 291 -13.40 -8.95 22.99
CA SER A 291 -14.45 -9.70 23.70
C SER A 291 -13.90 -10.84 24.56
N ASN A 292 -12.66 -11.29 24.29
CA ASN A 292 -12.07 -12.51 24.83
C ASN A 292 -12.97 -13.76 24.66
N ALA A 293 -13.89 -13.74 23.69
CA ALA A 293 -14.84 -14.81 23.46
C ALA A 293 -14.17 -16.01 22.77
N TRP A 294 -14.67 -17.21 23.05
CA TRP A 294 -14.25 -18.43 22.34
C TRP A 294 -14.95 -18.61 21.01
N ASN A 295 -16.20 -18.16 20.91
CA ASN A 295 -17.03 -18.23 19.71
C ASN A 295 -17.77 -16.91 19.54
N LEU A 296 -17.82 -16.39 18.32
CA LEU A 296 -18.61 -15.23 17.97
C LEU A 296 -19.63 -15.60 16.88
N PRO A 297 -20.89 -15.18 17.02
CA PRO A 297 -21.92 -15.42 16.02
C PRO A 297 -21.63 -14.61 14.76
N VAL A 298 -21.91 -15.20 13.61
CA VAL A 298 -21.87 -14.56 12.30
C VAL A 298 -23.31 -14.30 11.87
N VAL A 299 -23.58 -13.05 11.51
CA VAL A 299 -24.88 -12.58 11.03
C VAL A 299 -24.74 -12.10 9.60
N LYS A 300 -25.66 -12.52 8.74
CA LYS A 300 -25.75 -12.12 7.33
C LYS A 300 -27.15 -11.59 7.06
N ASP A 301 -27.25 -10.36 6.57
CA ASP A 301 -28.54 -9.67 6.32
C ASP A 301 -29.48 -9.70 7.54
N GLY A 302 -28.93 -9.52 8.75
CA GLY A 302 -29.69 -9.59 10.01
C GLY A 302 -30.03 -11.00 10.49
N LYS A 303 -29.76 -12.04 9.69
CA LYS A 303 -30.03 -13.45 10.02
C LYS A 303 -28.82 -14.18 10.56
N TYR A 304 -29.05 -15.09 11.49
CA TYR A 304 -28.01 -15.98 11.98
C TYR A 304 -27.47 -16.86 10.85
N TYR A 305 -26.14 -16.89 10.70
CA TYR A 305 -25.46 -17.62 9.61
C TYR A 305 -24.51 -18.71 10.13
N GLY A 306 -23.96 -18.56 11.34
CA GLY A 306 -23.07 -19.54 11.95
C GLY A 306 -22.29 -18.97 13.12
N PHE A 307 -21.25 -19.67 13.55
CA PHE A 307 -20.23 -19.11 14.45
C PHE A 307 -18.84 -19.22 13.81
N ILE A 308 -17.92 -18.41 14.31
CA ILE A 308 -16.50 -18.64 14.16
C ILE A 308 -15.91 -18.90 15.53
N SER A 309 -15.06 -19.91 15.62
CA SER A 309 -14.29 -20.19 16.84
C SER A 309 -12.91 -19.53 16.77
N LYS A 310 -12.47 -19.00 17.92
CA LYS A 310 -11.13 -18.40 18.08
C LYS A 310 -10.03 -19.40 17.69
N SER A 311 -10.20 -20.67 18.07
CA SER A 311 -9.24 -21.74 17.74
C SER A 311 -9.10 -21.94 16.23
N LYS A 312 -10.21 -22.08 15.49
CA LYS A 312 -10.17 -22.29 14.04
C LYS A 312 -9.57 -21.09 13.30
N MET A 313 -9.88 -19.88 13.78
CA MET A 313 -9.33 -18.63 13.27
C MET A 313 -7.80 -18.56 13.46
N LEU A 314 -7.32 -18.84 14.68
CA LEU A 314 -5.88 -18.85 14.99
C LEU A 314 -5.13 -19.97 14.27
N THR A 315 -5.74 -21.14 14.09
CA THR A 315 -5.15 -22.24 13.31
C THR A 315 -5.03 -21.86 11.83
N ALA A 316 -6.08 -21.30 11.23
CA ALA A 316 -6.05 -20.85 9.85
C ALA A 316 -5.01 -19.74 9.64
N TYR A 317 -4.95 -18.79 10.57
CA TYR A 317 -3.93 -17.76 10.61
C TYR A 317 -2.52 -18.35 10.65
N ARG A 318 -2.25 -19.27 11.58
CA ARG A 318 -0.94 -19.92 11.72
C ARG A 318 -0.54 -20.69 10.46
N ASN A 319 -1.47 -21.45 9.87
CA ASN A 319 -1.20 -22.21 8.65
C ASN A 319 -0.84 -21.28 7.48
N LYS A 320 -1.57 -20.18 7.34
CA LYS A 320 -1.31 -19.20 6.29
C LYS A 320 -0.02 -18.41 6.54
N LEU A 321 0.32 -18.13 7.79
CA LEU A 321 1.61 -17.52 8.16
C LEU A 321 2.79 -18.41 7.77
N VAL A 322 2.69 -19.73 7.97
CA VAL A 322 3.72 -20.69 7.54
C VAL A 322 3.85 -20.71 6.02
N GLU A 323 2.73 -20.73 5.29
CA GLU A 323 2.73 -20.72 3.81
C GLU A 323 3.39 -19.46 3.23
N VAL A 324 3.17 -18.29 3.85
CA VAL A 324 3.72 -17.01 3.39
C VAL A 324 5.18 -16.79 3.85
N SER A 325 5.64 -17.56 4.84
CA SER A 325 7.01 -17.45 5.37
C SER A 325 8.02 -18.41 4.71
N LEU A 326 7.55 -19.31 3.86
CA LEU A 326 8.35 -20.25 3.06
C LEU A 326 8.58 -19.68 1.65
#